data_AF-A0A948PYU8-F1
#
_entry.id   AF-A0A948PYU8-F1
#
_cell.length_a   1.000
_cell.length_b   1.000
_cell.length_c   1.000
_cell.angle_alpha   90.00
_cell.angle_beta   90.00
_cell.angle_gamma   90.00
#
_symmetry.space_group_name_H-M   'P 1'
#
loop_
_entity.id
_entity.type
_entity.pdbx_description
1 polymer ?
#
loop_
_entity_poly.entity_id
_entity_poly.type
_entity_poly.pdbx_seq_one_letter_code
_entity_poly.pdbx_strand_id
1 'polypeptide(L)'
;MGFSKKGFLKISLFTFLFLALIALWLGFGERGFFHLYQMEKERQAHIERIQGLEQKNRELLEEINRLREDKAYVESLGRRELGLIKEGEVLYRFMRENDPPQAPKKERGKAP
;
A
#
# COMPACT_ATOMS: atom_id res chain seq x y z
N MET A 1 60.58 -15.42 -42.84
CA MET A 1 59.76 -15.47 -41.61
C MET A 1 58.35 -15.94 -41.96
N GLY A 2 58.13 -17.26 -41.96
CA GLY A 2 56.81 -17.85 -42.26
C GLY A 2 55.93 -17.82 -41.02
N PHE A 3 55.15 -16.76 -40.85
CA PHE A 3 54.16 -16.70 -39.78
C PHE A 3 53.08 -17.74 -40.06
N SER A 4 53.07 -18.82 -39.27
CA SER A 4 52.07 -19.88 -39.37
C SER A 4 50.68 -19.26 -39.10
N LYS A 5 49.84 -19.18 -40.14
CA LYS A 5 48.48 -18.58 -40.10
C LYS A 5 47.67 -19.08 -38.89
N LYS A 6 47.90 -20.33 -38.47
CA LYS A 6 47.27 -20.98 -37.31
C LYS A 6 47.63 -20.31 -35.98
N GLY A 7 48.86 -19.80 -35.82
CA GLY A 7 49.30 -19.09 -34.62
C GLY A 7 48.66 -17.71 -34.52
N PHE A 8 48.59 -16.98 -35.64
CA PHE A 8 47.95 -15.67 -35.70
C PHE A 8 46.44 -15.75 -35.43
N LEU A 9 45.76 -16.77 -35.97
CA LEU A 9 44.35 -17.07 -35.69
C LEU A 9 44.11 -17.38 -34.20
N LYS A 10 44.98 -18.19 -33.59
CA LYS A 10 44.88 -18.50 -32.15
C LYS A 10 45.08 -17.27 -31.28
N ILE A 11 46.04 -16.41 -31.62
CA ILE A 11 46.31 -15.15 -30.91
C ILE A 11 45.10 -14.22 -31.04
N SER A 12 44.57 -14.04 -32.25
CA SER A 12 43.36 -13.22 -32.48
C SER A 12 42.13 -13.77 -31.74
N LEU A 13 42.00 -15.09 -31.64
CA LEU A 13 40.90 -15.72 -30.92
C LEU A 13 41.05 -15.52 -29.41
N PHE A 14 42.28 -15.63 -28.88
CA PHE A 14 42.58 -15.36 -27.47
C PHE A 14 42.36 -13.90 -27.10
N THR A 15 42.77 -12.94 -27.93
CA THR A 15 42.48 -11.52 -27.67
C THR A 15 41.00 -11.23 -27.73
N PHE A 16 40.27 -11.80 -28.68
CA PHE A 16 38.81 -11.64 -28.75
C PHE A 16 38.12 -12.25 -27.52
N LEU A 17 38.54 -13.45 -27.10
CA LEU A 17 38.01 -14.11 -25.90
C LEU A 17 38.30 -13.30 -24.63
N PHE A 18 39.51 -12.75 -24.51
CA PHE A 18 39.91 -11.89 -23.40
C PHE A 18 39.09 -10.59 -23.36
N LEU A 19 38.88 -9.96 -24.52
CA LEU A 19 38.06 -8.75 -24.64
C LEU A 19 36.59 -9.02 -24.31
N ALA A 20 36.07 -10.18 -24.72
CA ALA A 20 34.73 -10.63 -24.35
C ALA A 20 34.61 -10.88 -22.84
N LEU A 21 35.63 -11.46 -22.22
CA LEU A 21 35.67 -11.67 -20.76
C LEU A 21 35.67 -10.34 -20.00
N ILE A 22 36.43 -9.35 -20.48
CA ILE A 22 36.45 -7.98 -19.92
C ILE A 22 35.10 -7.31 -20.11
N ALA A 23 34.49 -7.40 -21.30
CA ALA A 23 33.17 -6.83 -21.56
C ALA A 23 32.09 -7.47 -20.69
N LEU A 24 32.16 -8.80 -20.49
CA LEU A 24 31.28 -9.51 -19.58
C LEU A 24 31.52 -9.07 -18.13
N TRP A 25 32.78 -8.92 -17.73
CA TRP A 25 33.12 -8.47 -16.38
C TRP A 25 32.76 -7.00 -16.12
N LEU A 26 32.83 -6.11 -17.10
CA LEU A 26 32.31 -4.74 -16.96
C LEU A 26 30.78 -4.70 -17.00
N GLY A 27 30.16 -5.56 -17.80
CA GLY A 27 28.69 -5.65 -17.91
C GLY A 27 28.02 -6.32 -16.71
N PHE A 28 28.71 -7.27 -16.06
CA PHE A 28 28.24 -8.04 -14.90
C PHE A 28 28.94 -7.69 -13.59
N GLY A 29 30.01 -6.90 -13.61
CA GLY A 29 30.83 -6.57 -12.44
C GLY A 29 30.23 -5.43 -11.62
N GLU A 30 29.83 -5.77 -10.40
CA GLU A 30 29.48 -4.94 -9.23
C GLU A 30 28.35 -3.89 -9.38
N ARG A 31 28.07 -3.34 -10.57
CA ARG A 31 27.00 -2.37 -10.86
C ARG A 31 26.44 -2.55 -12.27
N GLY A 32 26.34 -3.78 -12.76
CA GLY A 32 25.80 -4.07 -14.09
C GLY A 32 24.38 -3.53 -14.30
N PHE A 33 23.97 -3.35 -15.56
CA PHE A 33 22.65 -2.83 -16.00
C PHE A 33 21.46 -3.40 -15.22
N PHE A 34 21.55 -4.66 -14.80
CA PHE A 34 20.50 -5.33 -14.04
C PHE A 34 20.29 -4.75 -12.64
N HIS A 35 21.37 -4.37 -11.93
CA HIS A 35 21.27 -3.72 -10.62
C HIS A 35 20.67 -2.33 -10.74
N LEU A 36 21.07 -1.57 -11.77
CA LEU A 36 20.50 -0.24 -12.03
C LEU A 36 19.00 -0.32 -12.36
N TYR A 37 18.59 -1.32 -13.16
CA TYR A 37 17.18 -1.56 -13.47
C TYR A 37 16.37 -1.97 -12.23
N GLN A 38 16.93 -2.84 -11.39
CA GLN A 38 16.29 -3.26 -10.15
C GLN A 38 16.18 -2.10 -9.15
N MET A 39 17.22 -1.27 -9.02
CA MET A 39 17.20 -0.07 -8.17
C MET A 39 16.18 0.97 -8.66
N GLU A 40 16.07 1.20 -9.98
CA GLU A 40 15.07 2.13 -10.50
C GLU A 40 13.65 1.61 -10.26
N LYS A 41 13.44 0.29 -10.39
CA LYS A 41 12.15 -0.34 -10.08
C LYS A 41 11.79 -0.22 -8.59
N GLU A 42 12.74 -0.44 -7.70
CA GLU A 42 12.55 -0.26 -6.26
C GLU A 42 12.28 1.20 -5.92
N ARG A 43 13.03 2.12 -6.51
CA ARG A 43 12.82 3.57 -6.38
C ARG A 43 11.41 3.96 -6.82
N GLN A 44 10.94 3.46 -7.95
CA GLN A 44 9.60 3.74 -8.44
C GLN A 44 8.52 3.19 -7.51
N ALA A 45 8.69 1.96 -7.00
CA ALA A 45 7.77 1.36 -6.03
C ALA A 45 7.72 2.15 -4.71
N HIS A 46 8.85 2.72 -4.26
CA HIS A 46 8.89 3.60 -3.10
C HIS A 46 8.16 4.92 -3.34
N ILE A 47 8.32 5.53 -4.51
CA ILE A 47 7.62 6.77 -4.89
C ILE A 47 6.10 6.54 -4.89
N GLU A 48 5.63 5.45 -5.50
CA GLU A 48 4.20 5.11 -5.50
C GLU A 48 3.65 4.89 -4.10
N ARG A 49 4.40 4.22 -3.22
CA ARG A 49 4.02 4.08 -1.81
C ARG A 49 3.93 5.42 -1.08
N ILE A 50 4.89 6.32 -1.31
CA ILE A 50 4.89 7.65 -0.69
C ILE A 50 3.64 8.41 -1.15
N GLN A 51 3.37 8.44 -2.45
CA GLN A 51 2.19 9.11 -3.00
C GLN A 51 0.88 8.55 -2.43
N GLY A 52 0.78 7.22 -2.33
CA GLY A 52 -0.38 6.57 -1.72
C GLY A 52 -0.54 6.89 -0.24
N LEU A 53 0.55 6.96 0.52
CA LEU A 53 0.53 7.33 1.94
C LEU A 53 0.16 8.81 2.13
N GLU A 54 0.68 9.70 1.29
CA GLU A 54 0.33 11.12 1.32
C GLU A 54 -1.16 11.34 1.02
N GLN A 55 -1.72 10.60 0.06
CA GLN A 55 -3.16 10.67 -0.21
C GLN A 55 -3.99 10.21 0.98
N LYS A 56 -3.67 9.04 1.57
CA LYS A 56 -4.37 8.55 2.77
C LYS A 56 -4.24 9.52 3.94
N ASN A 57 -3.08 10.14 4.10
CA ASN A 57 -2.87 11.13 5.15
C ASN A 57 -3.78 12.36 4.94
N ARG A 58 -3.91 12.85 3.70
CA ARG A 58 -4.85 13.94 3.38
C ARG A 58 -6.30 13.54 3.69
N GLU A 59 -6.73 12.37 3.27
CA GLU A 59 -8.09 11.85 3.54
C GLU A 59 -8.37 11.75 5.05
N LEU A 60 -7.42 11.19 5.81
CA LEU A 60 -7.54 11.09 7.27
C LEU A 60 -7.55 12.46 7.95
N LEU A 61 -6.75 13.42 7.48
CA LEU A 61 -6.76 14.78 8.01
C LEU A 61 -8.10 15.48 7.76
N GLU A 62 -8.69 15.30 6.58
CA GLU A 62 -10.02 15.79 6.27
C GLU A 62 -11.08 15.14 7.17
N GLU A 63 -10.99 13.83 7.40
CA GLU A 63 -11.89 13.10 8.29
C GLU A 63 -11.77 13.60 9.74
N ILE A 64 -10.54 13.78 10.25
CA ILE A 64 -10.29 14.38 11.56
C ILE A 64 -10.92 15.77 11.63
N ASN A 65 -10.79 16.58 10.57
CA ASN A 65 -11.38 17.91 10.58
C ASN A 65 -12.92 17.85 10.63
N ARG A 66 -13.55 16.97 9.85
CA ARG A 66 -15.01 16.75 9.89
C ARG A 66 -15.46 16.26 11.26
N LEU A 67 -14.72 15.36 11.89
CA LEU A 67 -15.03 14.89 13.25
C LEU A 67 -14.91 16.00 14.30
N ARG A 68 -14.08 17.01 14.08
CA ARG A 68 -13.89 18.14 15.01
C ARG A 68 -14.87 19.27 14.79
N GLU A 69 -15.08 19.66 13.53
CA GLU A 69 -15.84 20.86 13.18
C GLU A 69 -17.31 20.58 12.84
N ASP A 70 -17.63 19.37 12.35
CA ASP A 70 -18.98 19.01 11.92
C ASP A 70 -19.69 18.09 12.92
N LYS A 71 -20.51 18.71 13.77
CA LYS A 71 -21.34 18.02 14.76
C LYS A 71 -22.37 17.07 14.12
N ALA A 72 -22.89 17.40 12.94
CA ALA A 72 -23.85 16.56 12.24
C ALA A 72 -23.18 15.31 11.66
N TYR A 73 -21.94 15.44 11.17
CA TYR A 73 -21.12 14.32 10.74
C TYR A 73 -20.89 13.34 11.90
N VAL A 74 -20.46 13.83 13.08
CA VAL A 74 -20.26 13.01 14.29
C VAL A 74 -21.56 12.32 14.73
N GLU A 75 -22.68 13.02 14.74
CA GLU A 75 -23.98 12.42 15.08
C GLU A 75 -24.36 11.31 14.11
N SER A 76 -24.17 11.55 12.80
CA SER A 76 -24.48 10.56 11.77
C SER A 76 -23.59 9.31 11.88
N LEU A 77 -22.32 9.49 12.26
CA LEU A 77 -21.39 8.39 12.51
C LEU A 77 -21.79 7.61 13.76
N GLY A 78 -22.12 8.29 14.86
CA GLY A 78 -22.60 7.67 16.09
C GLY A 78 -23.88 6.85 15.89
N ARG A 79 -24.81 7.33 15.05
CA ARG A 79 -26.02 6.59 14.68
C ARG A 79 -25.72 5.36 13.81
N ARG A 80 -24.84 5.51 12.81
CA ARG A 80 -24.56 4.44 11.82
C ARG A 80 -23.65 3.35 12.35
N GLU A 81 -22.55 3.71 13.02
CA GLU A 81 -21.54 2.75 13.47
C GLU A 81 -21.80 2.23 14.87
N LEU A 82 -22.27 3.10 15.76
CA LEU A 82 -22.45 2.79 17.18
C LEU A 82 -23.92 2.59 17.57
N GLY A 83 -24.87 2.87 16.68
CA GLY A 83 -26.31 2.77 16.97
C GLY A 83 -26.77 3.73 18.07
N LEU A 84 -26.04 4.83 18.30
CA LEU A 84 -26.38 5.81 19.33
C LEU A 84 -27.68 6.54 18.98
N ILE A 85 -28.52 6.75 19.98
CA ILE A 85 -29.76 7.52 19.91
C ILE A 85 -29.68 8.69 20.90
N LYS A 86 -30.28 9.83 20.55
CA LYS A 86 -30.32 10.99 21.47
C LYS A 86 -31.32 10.74 22.59
N GLU A 87 -31.15 11.47 23.70
CA GLU A 87 -32.15 11.53 24.75
C GLU A 87 -33.50 11.98 24.17
N GLY A 88 -34.55 11.19 24.41
CA GLY A 88 -35.90 11.44 23.89
C GLY A 88 -36.23 10.75 22.56
N GLU A 89 -35.30 10.02 21.93
CA GLU A 89 -35.58 9.24 20.71
C GLU A 89 -36.05 7.82 21.03
N VAL A 90 -37.01 7.32 20.24
CA VAL A 90 -37.60 5.98 20.41
C VAL A 90 -37.09 5.04 19.31
N LEU A 91 -36.42 3.96 19.70
CA LEU A 91 -35.95 2.93 18.78
C LEU A 91 -37.08 1.96 18.43
N TYR A 92 -37.61 2.05 17.21
CA TYR A 92 -38.55 1.04 16.69
C TYR A 92 -37.79 -0.20 16.21
N ARG A 93 -37.98 -1.33 16.89
CA ARG A 93 -37.49 -2.63 16.44
C ARG A 93 -38.67 -3.48 15.96
N PHE A 94 -38.71 -3.78 14.67
CA PHE A 94 -39.71 -4.70 14.11
C PHE A 94 -39.31 -6.12 14.48
N MET A 95 -40.06 -6.74 15.40
CA MET A 95 -39.93 -8.18 15.66
C MET A 95 -40.62 -8.96 14.55
N ARG A 96 -39.97 -10.00 14.04
CA ARG A 96 -40.61 -10.96 13.14
C ARG A 96 -41.39 -11.95 13.99
N GLU A 97 -42.44 -12.53 13.43
CA GLU A 97 -43.39 -13.42 14.13
C GLU A 97 -42.73 -14.65 14.80
N ASN A 98 -41.48 -14.97 14.44
CA ASN A 98 -40.69 -16.06 15.00
C ASN A 98 -39.66 -15.63 16.07
N ASP A 99 -39.63 -14.34 16.45
CA ASP A 99 -38.72 -13.88 17.51
C ASP A 99 -39.28 -14.29 18.89
N PRO A 100 -38.46 -14.89 19.78
CA PRO A 100 -38.91 -15.25 21.12
C PRO A 100 -39.36 -13.99 21.90
N PRO A 101 -40.38 -14.09 22.78
CA PRO A 101 -40.90 -12.95 23.51
C PRO A 101 -39.78 -12.23 24.28
N GLN A 102 -39.37 -11.05 23.82
CA GLN A 102 -38.38 -10.26 24.53
C GLN A 102 -39.10 -9.57 25.71
N ALA A 103 -38.72 -9.96 26.93
CA ALA A 103 -39.22 -9.31 28.14
C ALA A 103 -38.94 -7.80 28.09
N PRO A 104 -39.84 -6.94 28.60
CA PRO A 104 -39.67 -5.50 28.56
C PRO A 104 -38.40 -5.13 29.32
N LYS A 105 -37.38 -4.67 28.60
CA LYS A 105 -36.13 -4.19 29.17
C LYS A 105 -36.45 -2.87 29.86
N LYS A 106 -36.66 -2.91 31.19
CA LYS A 106 -36.89 -1.72 32.03
C LYS A 106 -35.86 -0.65 31.67
N GLU A 107 -36.35 0.45 31.11
CA GLU A 107 -35.60 1.68 30.91
C GLU A 107 -35.17 2.21 32.28
N ARG A 108 -33.94 1.88 32.67
CA ARG A 108 -33.33 2.38 33.89
C ARG A 108 -32.66 3.69 33.56
N GLY A 109 -33.37 4.80 33.76
CA GLY A 109 -32.77 6.13 33.59
C GLY A 109 -33.76 7.28 33.41
N LYS A 110 -34.78 7.39 34.26
CA LYS A 110 -35.42 8.69 34.51
C LYS A 110 -35.50 8.90 36.01
N ALA A 111 -34.68 9.82 36.50
CA ALA A 111 -34.79 10.43 37.82
C ALA A 111 -34.46 11.92 37.63
N PRO A 112 -35.09 12.79 38.43
CA PRO A 112 -35.47 14.17 38.09
C PRO A 112 -34.32 15.16 37.93
#